data_AF-A0A832P7J9-F1
#
_entry.id   AF-A0A832P7J9-F1
#
_cell.length_a   1.000
_cell.length_b   1.000
_cell.length_c   1.000
_cell.angle_alpha   90.00
_cell.angle_beta   90.00
_cell.angle_gamma   90.00
#
_symmetry.space_group_name_H-M   'P 1'
#
loop_
_entity.id
_entity.type
_entity.pdbx_description
1 polymer ?
#
loop_
_entity_poly.entity_id
_entity_poly.type
_entity_poly.pdbx_seq_one_letter_code
_entity_poly.pdbx_strand_id
1 'polypeptide(L)'
;MNLKSEQKRIAFGYDRAANGEIIINEGQAATVRLIYSYYLDGKSLADIKVILESISIPSPQNKPRWGKQTLSNILSNYHYLGTENYPAIIFKTEFDKVQEIKINK
;
A
#
# COMPACT_ATOMS: atom_id res chain seq x y z
N MET A 1 17.00 22.71 18.61
CA MET A 1 15.92 22.93 17.63
C MET A 1 15.21 21.61 17.38
N ASN A 2 13.95 21.48 17.81
CA ASN A 2 13.14 20.29 17.56
C ASN A 2 12.27 20.54 16.33
N LEU A 3 12.76 20.15 15.15
CA LEU A 3 12.05 20.28 13.86
C LEU A 3 11.24 19.01 13.53
N LYS A 4 10.55 18.41 14.52
CA LYS A 4 9.77 17.18 14.29
C LYS A 4 8.33 17.35 14.75
N SER A 5 7.50 17.98 13.92
CA SER A 5 6.07 17.63 13.78
C SER A 5 5.36 18.71 12.97
N GLU A 6 5.08 18.44 11.69
CA GLU A 6 3.94 18.99 10.90
C GLU A 6 3.90 18.37 9.48
N GLN A 7 4.71 17.34 9.17
CA GLN A 7 4.66 16.70 7.86
C GLN A 7 3.55 15.66 7.82
N LYS A 8 2.54 15.93 6.98
CA LYS A 8 1.43 15.02 6.69
C LYS A 8 1.96 13.66 6.24
N ARG A 9 1.45 12.60 6.86
CA ARG A 9 1.77 11.20 6.52
C ARG A 9 1.44 10.92 5.04
N ILE A 10 2.35 10.27 4.35
CA ILE A 10 2.16 9.79 2.96
C ILE A 10 1.74 8.32 2.95
N ALA A 11 1.15 7.89 1.83
CA ALA A 11 0.79 6.49 1.62
C ALA A 11 2.03 5.59 1.55
N PHE A 12 1.90 4.34 1.99
CA PHE A 12 2.93 3.31 1.77
C PHE A 12 3.11 3.09 0.27
N GLY A 13 4.32 2.78 -0.20
CA GLY A 13 4.61 2.73 -1.64
C GLY A 13 5.25 4.01 -2.18
N TYR A 14 5.36 5.05 -1.36
CA TYR A 14 5.87 6.36 -1.76
C TYR A 14 6.88 6.90 -0.74
N ASP A 15 7.79 7.73 -1.25
CA ASP A 15 8.66 8.58 -0.46
C ASP A 15 8.40 10.05 -0.77
N ARG A 16 8.87 10.93 0.12
CA ARG A 16 8.92 12.37 -0.14
C ARG A 16 10.34 12.75 -0.53
N ALA A 17 10.51 13.27 -1.75
CA ALA A 17 11.78 13.80 -2.22
C ALA A 17 12.16 15.09 -1.47
N ALA A 18 13.42 15.53 -1.62
CA ALA A 18 13.94 16.71 -0.93
C ALA A 18 13.17 18.01 -1.27
N ASN A 19 12.60 18.09 -2.47
CA ASN A 19 11.76 19.20 -2.95
C ASN A 19 10.30 19.13 -2.43
N GLY A 20 9.95 18.09 -1.66
CA GLY A 20 8.60 17.88 -1.13
C GLY A 20 7.67 17.07 -2.03
N GLU A 21 8.09 16.72 -3.26
CA GLU A 21 7.35 15.89 -4.21
C GLU A 21 7.20 14.46 -3.70
N ILE A 22 6.07 13.83 -4.01
CA ILE A 22 5.84 12.42 -3.68
C ILE A 22 6.28 11.58 -4.87
N ILE A 23 7.27 10.73 -4.63
CA ILE A 23 7.85 9.83 -5.64
C ILE A 23 7.58 8.38 -5.28
N ILE A 24 7.62 7.48 -6.27
CA ILE A 24 7.45 6.05 -6.03
C ILE A 24 8.66 5.52 -5.25
N ASN A 25 8.41 4.85 -4.13
CA ASN A 25 9.40 3.98 -3.51
C ASN A 25 9.22 2.58 -4.11
N GLU A 26 10.06 2.19 -5.06
CA GLU A 26 9.83 0.96 -5.83
C GLU A 26 9.77 -0.31 -4.98
N GLY A 27 10.52 -0.40 -3.88
CA GLY A 27 10.47 -1.55 -2.97
C GLY A 27 9.11 -1.67 -2.27
N GLN A 28 8.60 -0.55 -1.75
CA GLN A 28 7.26 -0.53 -1.14
C GLN A 28 6.16 -0.66 -2.20
N ALA A 29 6.32 -0.06 -3.38
CA ALA A 29 5.36 -0.14 -4.47
C ALA A 29 5.23 -1.56 -5.03
N ALA A 30 6.34 -2.30 -5.13
CA ALA A 30 6.31 -3.73 -5.45
C ALA A 30 5.50 -4.52 -4.42
N THR A 31 5.59 -4.16 -3.13
CA THR A 31 4.77 -4.76 -2.07
C THR A 31 3.29 -4.43 -2.24
N VAL A 32 2.95 -3.18 -2.61
CA VAL A 32 1.56 -2.79 -2.92
C VAL A 32 1.02 -3.62 -4.08
N ARG A 33 1.75 -3.71 -5.19
CA ARG A 33 1.38 -4.54 -6.36
C ARG A 33 1.18 -6.01 -5.96
N LEU A 34 2.06 -6.56 -5.14
CA LEU A 34 1.96 -7.93 -4.64
C LEU A 34 0.71 -8.16 -3.78
N ILE A 35 0.37 -7.21 -2.91
CA ILE A 35 -0.87 -7.27 -2.10
C ILE A 35 -2.11 -7.27 -2.98
N TYR A 36 -2.15 -6.41 -4.01
CA TYR A 36 -3.24 -6.36 -4.99
C TYR A 36 -3.36 -7.70 -5.73
N SER A 37 -2.25 -8.23 -6.25
CA SER A 37 -2.22 -9.52 -6.95
C SER A 37 -2.79 -10.65 -6.09
N TYR A 38 -2.29 -10.83 -4.87
CA TYR A 38 -2.79 -11.90 -3.99
C TYR A 38 -4.26 -11.76 -3.65
N TYR A 39 -4.75 -10.53 -3.45
CA TYR A 39 -6.15 -10.31 -3.16
C TYR A 39 -7.05 -10.63 -4.36
N LEU A 40 -6.61 -10.26 -5.57
CA LEU A 40 -7.27 -10.61 -6.83
C LEU A 40 -7.25 -12.13 -7.09
N ASP A 41 -6.20 -12.83 -6.64
CA ASP A 41 -6.11 -14.30 -6.66
C ASP A 41 -6.97 -14.98 -5.56
N GLY A 42 -7.82 -14.22 -4.86
CA GLY A 42 -8.78 -14.72 -3.90
C GLY A 42 -8.23 -14.95 -2.49
N LYS A 43 -6.96 -14.61 -2.21
CA LYS A 43 -6.40 -14.74 -0.86
C LYS A 43 -7.10 -13.82 0.13
N SER A 44 -7.33 -14.30 1.35
CA SER A 44 -7.86 -13.47 2.43
C SER A 44 -6.79 -12.51 2.97
N LEU A 45 -7.21 -11.46 3.69
CA LEU A 45 -6.25 -10.58 4.39
C LEU A 45 -5.40 -11.35 5.42
N ALA A 46 -5.92 -12.47 5.96
CA ALA A 46 -5.16 -13.33 6.86
C ALA A 46 -4.06 -14.08 6.11
N ASP A 47 -4.37 -14.62 4.93
CA ASP A 47 -3.40 -15.33 4.09
C ASP A 47 -2.31 -14.38 3.60
N ILE A 48 -2.69 -13.20 3.10
CA ILE A 48 -1.75 -12.18 2.62
C ILE A 48 -0.80 -11.76 3.75
N LYS A 49 -1.32 -11.53 4.96
CA LYS A 49 -0.49 -11.27 6.15
C LYS A 49 0.54 -12.37 6.35
N VAL A 50 0.12 -13.64 6.41
CA VAL A 50 1.02 -14.77 6.64
C VAL A 50 2.09 -14.87 5.56
N ILE A 51 1.71 -14.68 4.29
CA ILE A 51 2.63 -14.70 3.15
C ILE A 51 3.68 -13.59 3.27
N LEU A 52 3.28 -12.35 3.50
CA LEU A 52 4.23 -11.22 3.62
C LEU A 52 5.19 -11.41 4.81
N GLU A 53 4.68 -11.91 5.93
CA GLU A 53 5.48 -12.22 7.12
C GLU A 53 6.46 -13.37 6.87
N SER A 54 6.06 -14.41 6.13
CA SER A 54 6.93 -15.56 5.85
C SER A 54 8.07 -15.23 4.89
N ILE A 55 7.86 -14.32 3.95
CA ILE A 55 8.90 -13.80 3.04
C ILE A 55 9.63 -12.57 3.60
N SER A 56 9.44 -12.27 4.89
CA SER A 56 10.15 -11.21 5.63
C SER A 56 10.00 -9.80 5.04
N ILE A 57 8.87 -9.50 4.39
CA ILE A 57 8.58 -8.12 3.96
C ILE A 57 8.08 -7.31 5.16
N PRO A 58 8.77 -6.22 5.56
CA PRO A 58 8.37 -5.43 6.70
C PRO A 58 7.11 -4.60 6.39
N SER A 59 6.28 -4.39 7.42
CA SER A 59 5.12 -3.50 7.33
C SER A 59 5.53 -2.02 7.24
N PRO A 60 4.61 -1.09 6.94
CA PRO A 60 4.94 0.33 6.78
C PRO A 60 5.65 0.99 7.97
N GLN A 61 5.56 0.40 9.18
CA GLN A 61 6.26 0.87 10.37
C GLN A 61 7.58 0.13 10.64
N ASN A 62 8.13 -0.54 9.62
CA ASN A 62 9.29 -1.43 9.71
C ASN A 62 9.12 -2.53 10.78
N LYS A 63 7.90 -3.06 10.92
CA LYS A 63 7.61 -4.18 11.84
C LYS A 63 7.54 -5.49 11.07
N PRO A 64 7.98 -6.61 11.68
CA PRO A 64 7.90 -7.92 11.04
C PRO A 64 6.45 -8.42 10.91
N ARG A 65 5.50 -7.84 11.65
CA ARG A 65 4.09 -8.22 11.62
C ARG A 65 3.25 -7.24 10.81
N TRP A 66 2.31 -7.77 10.04
CA TRP A 66 1.31 -7.04 9.28
C TRP A 66 -0.07 -7.04 9.98
N GLY A 67 -0.70 -5.87 10.03
CA GLY A 67 -2.08 -5.74 10.50
C GLY A 67 -3.08 -5.93 9.35
N LYS A 68 -4.18 -6.66 9.58
CA LYS A 68 -5.26 -6.82 8.59
C LYS A 68 -5.83 -5.46 8.16
N GLN A 69 -5.96 -4.51 9.10
CA GLN A 69 -6.39 -3.15 8.79
C GLN A 69 -5.44 -2.43 7.83
N THR A 70 -4.12 -2.61 8.00
CA THR A 70 -3.12 -2.03 7.11
C THR A 70 -3.29 -2.56 5.69
N LEU A 71 -3.47 -3.87 5.52
CA LEU A 71 -3.73 -4.48 4.22
C LEU A 71 -5.05 -3.98 3.60
N SER A 72 -6.12 -3.90 4.40
CA SER A 72 -7.41 -3.36 3.94
C SER A 72 -7.30 -1.90 3.48
N ASN A 73 -6.56 -1.07 4.23
CA ASN A 73 -6.31 0.33 3.87
C ASN A 73 -5.50 0.45 2.59
N ILE A 74 -4.50 -0.42 2.38
CA ILE A 74 -3.75 -0.45 1.11
C ILE A 74 -4.69 -0.76 -0.05
N LEU A 75 -5.53 -1.79 0.07
CA LEU A 75 -6.46 -2.20 -0.99
C LEU A 75 -7.57 -1.18 -1.32
N SER A 76 -7.75 -0.12 -0.53
CA SER A 76 -8.77 0.93 -0.77
C SER A 76 -8.19 2.34 -0.89
N ASN A 77 -6.87 2.50 -0.88
CA ASN A 77 -6.27 3.83 -0.97
C ASN A 77 -6.24 4.32 -2.43
N TYR A 78 -7.10 5.28 -2.74
CA TYR A 78 -7.24 5.85 -4.09
C TYR A 78 -5.96 6.51 -4.63
N HIS A 79 -5.01 6.90 -3.76
CA HIS A 79 -3.74 7.48 -4.20
C HIS A 79 -2.95 6.56 -5.15
N TYR A 80 -3.14 5.24 -5.06
CA TYR A 80 -2.49 4.28 -5.94
C TYR A 80 -2.93 4.37 -7.41
N LEU A 81 -4.04 5.02 -7.70
CA LEU A 81 -4.53 5.25 -9.07
C LEU A 81 -3.77 6.35 -9.83
N GLY A 82 -2.90 7.07 -9.14
CA GLY A 82 -2.39 8.34 -9.64
C GLY A 82 -3.38 9.45 -9.33
N THR A 83 -2.96 10.40 -8.50
CA THR A 83 -3.77 11.59 -8.14
C THR A 83 -2.91 12.83 -8.36
N GLU A 84 -3.46 14.03 -8.13
CA GLU A 84 -2.74 15.30 -8.37
C GLU A 84 -1.28 15.29 -7.89
N ASN A 85 -1.03 14.72 -6.70
CA ASN A 85 0.30 14.70 -6.09
C ASN A 85 0.93 13.31 -5.99
N TYR A 86 0.26 12.24 -6.42
CA TYR A 86 0.78 10.88 -6.29
C TYR A 86 0.93 10.24 -7.68
N PRO A 87 2.11 9.69 -8.02
CA PRO A 87 2.24 8.87 -9.20
C PRO A 87 1.45 7.55 -9.05
N ALA A 88 0.97 6.99 -10.17
CA ALA A 88 0.20 5.76 -10.14
C ALA A 88 1.08 4.54 -9.80
N ILE A 89 0.55 3.62 -8.99
CA ILE A 89 1.15 2.30 -8.68
C ILE A 89 0.28 1.16 -9.21
N ILE A 90 -1.05 1.35 -9.27
CA ILE A 90 -2.04 0.32 -9.62
C ILE A 90 -2.91 0.81 -10.77
N PHE A 91 -3.29 -0.08 -11.68
CA PHE A 91 -4.21 0.26 -12.75
C PHE A 91 -5.65 0.38 -12.23
N LYS A 92 -6.41 1.33 -12.78
CA LYS A 92 -7.84 1.54 -12.45
C LYS A 92 -8.65 0.25 -12.49
N THR A 93 -8.40 -0.59 -13.49
CA THR A 93 -9.09 -1.88 -13.69
C THR A 93 -8.83 -2.87 -12.55
N GLU A 94 -7.63 -2.89 -11.98
CA GLU A 94 -7.30 -3.74 -10.83
C GLU A 94 -7.94 -3.20 -9.55
N PHE A 95 -7.88 -1.87 -9.37
CA PHE A 95 -8.50 -1.21 -8.22
C PHE A 95 -10.01 -1.44 -8.16
N ASP A 96 -10.71 -1.27 -9.28
CA ASP A 96 -12.15 -1.43 -9.38
C ASP A 96 -12.54 -2.88 -9.05
N LYS A 97 -11.85 -3.88 -9.63
CA LYS A 97 -12.05 -5.31 -9.31
C LYS A 97 -11.84 -5.61 -7.83
N VAL A 98 -10.82 -5.04 -7.20
CA VAL A 98 -10.60 -5.19 -5.75
C VAL A 98 -11.78 -4.62 -4.97
N GLN A 99 -12.34 -3.45 -5.34
CA GLN A 99 -13.50 -2.89 -4.65
C GLN A 99 -14.74 -3.76 -4.83
N GLU A 100 -14.97 -4.31 -6.02
CA GLU A 100 -16.07 -5.25 -6.28
C GLU A 100 -15.98 -6.50 -5.38
N ILE A 101 -14.79 -7.12 -5.28
CA ILE A 101 -14.56 -8.27 -4.39
C ILE A 101 -14.83 -7.90 -2.92
N LYS A 102 -14.45 -6.69 -2.49
CA LYS A 102 -14.69 -6.22 -1.11
C LYS A 102 -16.16 -5.99 -0.80
N ILE A 103 -16.95 -5.55 -1.77
CA ILE A 103 -18.41 -5.33 -1.61
C ILE A 103 -19.15 -6.68 -1.52
N ASN A 104 -18.66 -7.69 -2.25
CA ASN A 104 -19.32 -9.00 -2.36
C ASN A 104 -18.86 -10.04 -1.31
N LYS A 105 -18.04 -9.63 -0.33
CA LYS A 105 -17.55 -10.46 0.78
C LYS A 105 -18.21 -10.04 2.09
#